data_AF-A0A6L3F625-F1
#
_entry.id   AF-A0A6L3F625-F1
#
_cell.length_a   1.000
_cell.length_b   1.000
_cell.length_c   1.000
_cell.angle_alpha   90.00
_cell.angle_beta   90.00
_cell.angle_gamma   90.00
#
_symmetry.space_group_name_H-M   'P 1'
#
loop_
_entity.id
_entity.type
_entity.pdbx_description
1 polymer ?
#
loop_
_entity_poly.entity_id
_entity_poly.type
_entity_poly.pdbx_seq_one_letter_code
_entity_poly.pdbx_strand_id
1 'polypeptide(L)' 'MAMIDKIHQHVRILPEALQAEVLDFVEFLLSRISPDQLQDDLQELNHTEWSNFSLNMAMRGMEDEDGPEYTLADLKEQF' A
#
# COMPACT_ATOMS: atom_id res chain seq x y z
N MET A 1 -4.73 0.29 12.71
CA MET A 1 -5.21 1.56 12.12
C MET A 1 -4.04 2.22 11.43
N ALA A 2 -4.17 2.48 10.14
CA ALA A 2 -3.13 3.15 9.37
C ALA A 2 -3.02 4.62 9.79
N MET A 3 -1.88 5.25 9.54
CA MET A 3 -1.66 6.67 9.89
C MET A 3 -2.66 7.60 9.20
N ILE A 4 -3.02 7.27 7.94
CA ILE A 4 -4.00 8.02 7.15
C ILE A 4 -5.39 8.02 7.81
N ASP A 5 -5.80 6.90 8.42
CA ASP A 5 -7.09 6.80 9.11
C ASP A 5 -7.17 7.74 10.30
N LYS A 6 -6.04 7.87 11.04
CA LYS A 6 -5.96 8.77 12.20
C LYS A 6 -6.01 10.23 11.75
N ILE A 7 -5.28 10.60 10.70
CA ILE A 7 -5.31 11.95 10.13
C ILE A 7 -6.74 12.30 9.71
N HIS A 8 -7.41 11.42 8.97
CA HIS A 8 -8.78 11.66 8.53
C HIS A 8 -9.77 11.84 9.70
N GLN A 9 -9.65 11.05 10.77
CA GLN A 9 -10.48 11.22 11.97
C GLN A 9 -10.26 12.58 12.65
N HIS A 10 -9.01 13.03 12.73
CA HIS A 10 -8.67 14.32 13.34
C HIS A 10 -9.06 15.51 12.46
N VAL A 11 -8.92 15.42 11.14
CA VAL A 11 -9.31 16.52 10.23
C VAL A 11 -10.83 16.70 10.21
N ARG A 12 -11.61 15.60 10.24
CA ARG A 12 -13.07 15.66 10.22
C ARG A 12 -13.71 16.41 11.40
N ILE A 13 -13.05 16.43 12.55
CA ILE A 13 -13.57 17.12 13.75
C ILE A 13 -13.21 18.61 13.77
N LEU A 14 -12.31 19.06 12.90
CA LEU A 14 -11.91 20.47 12.82
C LEU A 14 -12.97 21.31 12.09
N PRO A 15 -13.16 22.58 12.45
CA PRO A 15 -13.88 23.57 11.64
C PRO A 15 -13.25 23.74 10.26
N GLU A 16 -14.07 24.09 9.26
CA GLU A 16 -13.65 24.25 7.86
C GLU A 16 -12.43 25.19 7.69
N ALA A 17 -12.38 26.30 8.43
CA ALA A 17 -11.24 27.22 8.39
C ALA A 17 -9.91 26.55 8.79
N LEU A 18 -9.94 25.65 9.78
CA LEU A 18 -8.76 24.90 10.23
C LEU A 18 -8.48 23.70 9.31
N GLN A 19 -9.50 23.12 8.67
CA GLN A 19 -9.29 22.12 7.62
C GLN A 19 -8.56 22.72 6.42
N ALA A 20 -8.89 23.96 6.04
CA ALA A 20 -8.21 24.69 4.99
C ALA A 20 -6.73 24.94 5.33
N GLU A 21 -6.42 25.31 6.58
CA GLU A 21 -5.04 25.47 7.04
C GLU A 21 -4.26 24.14 7.02
N VAL A 22 -4.92 23.01 7.35
CA VAL A 22 -4.32 21.69 7.20
C VAL A 22 -4.04 21.37 5.72
N LEU A 23 -4.95 21.72 4.82
CA LEU A 23 -4.75 21.55 3.38
C LEU A 23 -3.54 22.36 2.89
N ASP A 24 -3.47 23.64 3.25
CA ASP A 24 -2.34 24.52 2.91
C ASP A 24 -1.01 23.93 3.41
N PHE A 25 -1.00 23.38 4.63
CA PHE A 25 0.20 22.74 5.18
C PHE A 25 0.59 21.47 4.41
N VAL A 26 -0.38 20.65 4.00
CA VAL A 26 -0.12 19.46 3.18
C VAL A 26 0.44 19.87 1.81
N GLU A 27 -0.13 20.89 1.16
CA GLU A 27 0.38 21.42 -0.11
C GLU A 27 1.80 21.97 0.03
N PHE A 28 2.08 22.68 1.13
CA PHE A 28 3.43 23.12 1.46
C PHE A 28 4.39 21.93 1.61
N LEU A 29 4.02 20.88 2.34
CA LEU A 29 4.85 19.69 2.47
C LEU A 29 5.12 19.05 1.10
N LEU A 30 4.10 18.92 0.25
CA LEU A 30 4.24 18.39 -1.12
C LEU A 30 5.21 19.26 -1.96
N SER A 31 5.15 20.59 -1.81
CA SER A 31 6.07 21.52 -2.50
C SER A 31 7.53 21.41 -2.06
N ARG A 32 7.80 20.87 -0.86
CA ARG A 32 9.15 20.72 -0.31
C ARG A 32 9.80 19.38 -0.66
N ILE A 33 9.01 18.43 -1.14
CA ILE A 33 9.50 17.13 -1.58
C ILE A 33 9.97 17.30 -3.03
N SER A 34 11.12 16.71 -3.38
CA SER A 34 11.57 16.75 -4.76
C SER A 34 10.62 15.93 -5.64
N PRO A 35 10.43 16.30 -6.93
CA PRO A 35 9.58 15.52 -7.84
C PRO A 35 9.96 14.03 -7.86
N ASP A 36 11.24 13.72 -7.75
CA ASP A 36 11.77 12.35 -7.71
C ASP A 36 11.32 11.59 -6.46
N GLN A 37 11.38 12.20 -5.27
CA GLN A 37 10.93 11.59 -4.01
C GLN A 37 9.41 11.37 -4.01
N LEU A 38 8.65 12.32 -4.56
CA LEU A 38 7.19 12.21 -4.66
C LEU A 38 6.79 11.10 -5.64
N GLN A 39 7.59 10.92 -6.70
CA GLN A 39 7.39 9.90 -7.71
C GLN A 39 7.73 8.51 -7.20
N ASP A 40 8.81 8.36 -6.41
CA ASP A 40 9.19 7.11 -5.74
C ASP A 40 8.11 6.64 -4.75
N ASP A 41 7.63 7.53 -3.86
CA ASP A 41 6.59 7.19 -2.87
C ASP A 41 5.26 6.79 -3.56
N LEU A 42 4.87 7.50 -4.63
CA LEU A 42 3.69 7.14 -5.43
C LEU A 42 3.90 5.85 -6.24
N GLN A 43 5.13 5.54 -6.66
CA GLN A 43 5.47 4.28 -7.31
C GLN A 43 5.42 3.11 -6.35
N GLU A 44 5.89 3.26 -5.11
CA GLU A 44 5.80 2.21 -4.08
C GLU A 44 4.35 1.86 -3.73
N LEU A 45 3.49 2.88 -3.61
CA LEU A 45 2.06 2.69 -3.40
C LEU A 45 1.42 1.92 -4.57
N ASN A 46 1.68 2.34 -5.82
CA ASN A 46 1.19 1.64 -7.01
C ASN A 46 1.78 0.23 -7.15
N HIS A 47 3.05 0.03 -6.83
CA HIS A 47 3.71 -1.27 -6.93
C HIS A 47 3.10 -2.26 -5.94
N THR A 48 2.81 -1.83 -4.71
CA THR A 48 2.18 -2.69 -3.70
C THR A 48 0.76 -3.07 -4.12
N GLU A 49 -0.03 -2.12 -4.61
CA GLU A 49 -1.38 -2.39 -5.11
C GLU A 49 -1.36 -3.30 -6.35
N TRP A 50 -0.45 -3.03 -7.30
CA TRP A 50 -0.30 -3.83 -8.51
C TRP A 50 0.22 -5.24 -8.22
N SER A 51 1.15 -5.38 -7.28
CA SER A 51 1.67 -6.67 -6.82
C SER A 51 0.56 -7.50 -6.19
N ASN A 52 -0.23 -6.91 -5.29
CA ASN A 52 -1.38 -7.57 -4.70
C ASN A 52 -2.44 -7.95 -5.74
N PHE A 53 -2.73 -7.06 -6.69
CA PHE A 53 -3.68 -7.35 -7.77
C PHE A 53 -3.19 -8.48 -8.68
N SER A 54 -1.94 -8.43 -9.12
CA SER A 54 -1.30 -9.45 -9.95
C SER A 54 -1.31 -10.81 -9.26
N LEU A 55 -0.95 -10.86 -7.98
CA LEU A 55 -0.98 -12.06 -7.17
C LEU A 55 -2.40 -12.64 -7.05
N ASN A 56 -3.39 -11.80 -6.74
CA ASN A 56 -4.79 -12.24 -6.68
C ASN A 56 -5.29 -12.78 -8.03
N MET A 57 -4.89 -12.16 -9.13
CA MET A 57 -5.22 -12.67 -10.48
C MET A 57 -4.53 -14.00 -10.78
N ALA A 58 -3.27 -14.18 -10.36
CA ALA A 58 -2.54 -15.43 -10.55
C ALA A 58 -3.11 -16.58 -9.71
N MET A 59 -3.59 -16.28 -8.50
CA MET A 59 -4.21 -17.27 -7.60
C MET A 59 -5.67 -17.58 -7.96
N ARG A 60 -6.29 -16.79 -8.84
CA ARG A 60 -7.68 -16.98 -9.24
C ARG A 60 -7.87 -18.34 -9.92
N GLY A 61 -8.65 -19.20 -9.30
CA GLY A 61 -8.88 -20.58 -9.76
C GLY A 61 -8.04 -21.64 -9.05
N MET A 62 -7.10 -21.23 -8.20
CA MET A 62 -6.34 -22.08 -7.27
C MET A 62 -6.80 -21.91 -5.80
N GLU A 63 -7.91 -21.18 -5.59
CA GLU A 63 -8.40 -20.78 -4.26
C GLU A 63 -8.88 -21.96 -3.40
N ASP A 64 -9.39 -23.01 -4.05
CA ASP A 64 -9.92 -24.23 -3.44
C ASP A 64 -8.94 -25.42 -3.50
N GLU A 65 -7.70 -25.22 -3.95
CA GLU A 65 -6.70 -26.28 -3.99
C GLU A 65 -6.18 -26.58 -2.57
N ASP A 66 -6.20 -27.86 -2.18
CA ASP A 66 -5.74 -28.36 -0.88
C ASP A 66 -4.20 -28.30 -0.77
N GLY A 67 -3.63 -27.10 -0.76
CA GLY A 67 -2.20 -26.87 -0.58
C GLY A 67 -1.30 -27.50 -1.65
N PRO A 68 0.02 -27.34 -1.53
CA PRO A 68 0.95 -27.95 -2.49
C PRO A 68 0.94 -29.47 -2.35
N GLU A 69 0.71 -30.18 -3.46
CA GLU A 69 0.86 -31.65 -3.56
C GLU A 69 2.32 -32.11 -3.35
N TYR A 70 3.26 -31.16 -3.35
CA TYR A 70 4.69 -31.40 -3.20
C TYR A 70 5.10 -31.48 -1.73
N THR A 71 5.92 -32.46 -1.43
CA THR A 71 6.45 -32.76 -0.11
C THR A 71 7.97 -32.60 -0.09
N LEU A 72 8.56 -32.60 1.11
CA LEU A 72 10.02 -32.62 1.24
C LEU A 72 10.67 -33.85 0.61
N ALA A 73 9.91 -34.93 0.40
CA ALA A 73 10.39 -36.13 -0.27
C ALA A 73 10.60 -35.92 -1.79
N ASP A 74 10.01 -34.88 -2.38
CA ASP A 74 10.16 -34.55 -3.81
C ASP A 74 11.45 -33.76 -4.11
N LEU A 75 12.16 -33.31 -3.06
CA LEU A 75 13.44 -32.62 -3.20
C LEU A 75 14.53 -33.61 -3.62
N LYS A 76 15.12 -33.36 -4.81
CA LYS A 76 16.24 -34.16 -5.35
C LYS A 76 17.55 -33.96 -4.61
N GLU A 77 17.73 -32.81 -3.97
CA GLU A 77 18.94 -32.46 -3.22
C GLU A 77 18.61 -32.41 -1.74
N GLN A 78 19.34 -33.20 -0.95
CA GLN A 78 19.23 -33.29 0.50
C GLN A 78 20.66 -33.20 1.07
N PHE A 79 20.89 -32.26 1.99
CA PHE A 79 22.19 -32.01 2.63
C PHE A 79 22.27 -32.64 4.03
#